data_AF-A0A6A6RX66-F1
#
_entry.id   AF-A0A6A6RX66-F1
#
_cell.length_a   1.000
_cell.length_b   1.000
_cell.length_c   1.000
_cell.angle_alpha   90.00
_cell.angle_beta   90.00
_cell.angle_gamma   90.00
#
_symmetry.space_group_name_H-M   'P 1'
#
loop_
_entity.id
_entity.type
_entity.pdbx_description
1 polymer ?
#
loop_
_entity_poly.entity_id
_entity_poly.type
_entity_poly.pdbx_seq_one_letter_code
_entity_poly.pdbx_strand_id
1 'polypeptide(L)'
;MTTMDKIFDIVAEEIGIERDELADDAEFAELGVDTFLAKCIVTRILKETKIILPTTAFTDYPTADDLQAYLATLPITPLVPIKIRGAPPCPASPAFVSSGPLSFVLQGKQQTCTKTLFLLPDGSGSGMAYARLPILDPSVCLIALNSPYLKAPTSTIFTVEGVAAQWAAEIQSRQPHGPYQLGGWSAGGYYSFEVAKCLMRKGERVEKLVLIDSPCRLDFEALPMEVVQYLSTNNLMGNWGNKHPPEWMVNHFDISIRAIQRYMPTPIRGNQVPDVCLIWAGEGVLKNGDRRPSPAEVDMGVKITKMLLERPTTVGAQGWDKLFPGKRLEVASMPGNHFTMVYPPNCASLSSLLADSVRDRKRDRRNRWTMV
;
A
#
# COMPACT_ATOMS: atom_id res chain seq x y z
N MET A 1 22.75 -25.94 12.52
CA MET A 1 22.51 -24.65 11.89
C MET A 1 23.74 -23.79 12.10
N THR A 2 24.53 -23.60 11.05
CA THR A 2 25.75 -22.79 11.09
C THR A 2 25.39 -21.31 11.23
N THR A 3 26.33 -20.48 11.68
CA THR A 3 26.13 -19.02 11.72
C THR A 3 25.81 -18.46 10.33
N MET A 4 26.32 -19.13 9.28
CA MET A 4 26.08 -18.80 7.89
C MET A 4 24.65 -19.11 7.47
N ASP A 5 24.13 -20.30 7.82
CA ASP A 5 22.72 -20.66 7.58
C ASP A 5 21.79 -19.61 8.21
N LYS A 6 22.08 -19.22 9.46
CA LYS A 6 21.29 -18.21 10.16
C LYS A 6 21.32 -16.83 9.50
N ILE A 7 22.44 -16.43 8.89
CA ILE A 7 22.51 -15.17 8.15
C ILE A 7 21.58 -15.23 6.95
N PHE A 8 21.67 -16.30 6.17
CA PHE A 8 20.85 -16.39 4.98
C PHE A 8 19.37 -16.68 5.27
N ASP A 9 19.04 -17.30 6.41
CA ASP A 9 17.67 -17.35 6.92
C ASP A 9 17.15 -15.95 7.22
N ILE A 10 17.95 -15.09 7.88
CA ILE A 10 17.58 -13.69 8.12
C ILE A 10 17.41 -12.95 6.78
N VAL A 11 18.31 -13.16 5.82
CA VAL A 11 18.23 -12.54 4.50
C VAL A 11 16.94 -12.97 3.79
N ALA A 12 16.66 -14.28 3.72
CA ALA A 12 15.45 -14.83 3.12
C ALA A 12 14.18 -14.33 3.82
N GLU A 13 14.15 -14.31 5.14
CA GLU A 13 13.01 -13.82 5.94
C GLU A 13 12.73 -12.33 5.74
N GLU A 14 13.76 -11.49 5.67
CA GLU A 14 13.64 -10.04 5.46
C GLU A 14 13.27 -9.70 4.02
N ILE A 15 13.76 -10.47 3.04
CA ILE A 15 13.33 -10.40 1.64
C ILE A 15 11.89 -10.92 1.49
N GLY A 16 11.49 -11.87 2.34
CA GLY A 16 10.17 -12.48 2.33
C GLY A 16 10.04 -13.64 1.36
N ILE A 17 11.14 -14.40 1.15
CA ILE A 17 11.20 -15.63 0.36
C ILE A 17 11.55 -16.82 1.27
N GLU A 18 11.22 -18.03 0.85
CA GLU A 18 11.68 -19.23 1.55
C GLU A 18 13.19 -19.41 1.39
N ARG A 19 13.85 -20.09 2.34
CA ARG A 19 15.31 -20.26 2.31
C ARG A 19 15.80 -20.94 1.03
N ASP A 20 15.00 -21.87 0.51
CA ASP A 20 15.28 -22.64 -0.71
C ASP A 20 15.05 -21.83 -2.01
N GLU A 21 14.39 -20.67 -1.92
CA GLU A 21 14.17 -19.75 -3.06
C GLU A 21 15.32 -18.74 -3.23
N LEU A 22 16.19 -18.61 -2.23
CA LEU A 22 17.39 -17.79 -2.30
C LEU A 22 18.51 -18.59 -2.98
N ALA A 23 18.46 -18.64 -4.32
CA ALA A 23 19.50 -19.28 -5.12
C ALA A 23 20.86 -18.61 -4.93
N ASP A 24 21.92 -19.41 -5.00
CA ASP A 24 23.29 -18.99 -4.72
C ASP A 24 23.77 -17.86 -5.66
N ASP A 25 23.35 -17.87 -6.92
CA ASP A 25 23.66 -16.85 -7.94
C ASP A 25 22.64 -15.70 -7.99
N ALA A 26 21.62 -15.69 -7.14
CA ALA A 26 20.57 -14.67 -7.18
C ALA A 26 21.08 -13.30 -6.75
N GLU A 27 20.88 -12.29 -7.59
CA GLU A 27 21.20 -10.91 -7.23
C GLU A 27 20.21 -10.36 -6.21
N PHE A 28 20.71 -9.90 -5.07
CA PHE A 28 19.90 -9.34 -3.99
C PHE A 28 19.05 -8.14 -4.45
N ALA A 29 19.56 -7.33 -5.38
CA ALA A 29 18.81 -6.21 -5.96
C ALA A 29 17.56 -6.67 -6.72
N GLU A 30 17.62 -7.80 -7.43
CA GLU A 30 16.48 -8.39 -8.14
C GLU A 30 15.47 -9.04 -7.18
N LEU A 31 15.94 -9.48 -6.01
CA LEU A 31 15.09 -9.94 -4.92
C LEU A 31 14.49 -8.77 -4.10
N GLY A 32 14.80 -7.53 -4.45
CA GLY A 32 14.22 -6.34 -3.82
C GLY A 32 15.01 -5.79 -2.63
N VAL A 33 16.25 -6.24 -2.43
CA VAL A 33 17.18 -5.67 -1.43
C VAL A 33 17.73 -4.34 -1.95
N ASP A 34 17.18 -3.25 -1.46
CA ASP A 34 17.71 -1.89 -1.66
C ASP A 34 18.59 -1.43 -0.49
N THR A 35 19.12 -0.21 -0.55
CA THR A 35 19.98 0.35 0.51
C THR A 35 19.29 0.43 1.89
N PHE A 36 17.96 0.43 1.95
CA PHE A 36 17.22 0.43 3.20
C PHE A 36 16.99 -1.00 3.72
N LEU A 37 16.53 -1.93 2.88
CA LEU A 37 16.37 -3.33 3.26
C LEU A 37 17.72 -3.96 3.61
N ALA A 38 18.79 -3.61 2.88
CA ALA A 38 20.16 -3.97 3.23
C ALA A 38 20.51 -3.50 4.65
N LYS A 39 20.13 -2.28 5.05
CA LYS A 39 20.36 -1.80 6.43
C LYS A 39 19.54 -2.56 7.46
N CYS A 40 18.29 -2.90 7.16
CA CYS A 40 17.44 -3.71 8.04
C CYS A 40 18.03 -5.11 8.24
N ILE A 41 18.41 -5.77 7.14
CA ILE A 41 19.06 -7.09 7.14
C ILE A 41 20.38 -7.03 7.92
N VAL A 42 21.27 -6.09 7.61
CA VAL A 42 22.55 -5.92 8.34
C VAL A 42 22.32 -5.68 9.83
N THR A 43 21.34 -4.84 10.19
CA THR A 43 21.02 -4.54 11.59
C THR A 43 20.51 -5.78 12.32
N ARG A 44 19.69 -6.61 11.64
CA ARG A 44 19.16 -7.84 12.20
C ARG A 44 20.22 -8.92 12.32
N ILE A 45 21.07 -9.10 11.31
CA ILE A 45 22.26 -9.96 11.35
C ILE A 45 23.13 -9.57 12.55
N LEU A 46 23.46 -8.29 12.71
CA LEU A 46 24.24 -7.82 13.87
C LEU A 46 23.56 -8.16 15.21
N LYS A 47 22.25 -7.95 15.31
CA LYS A 47 21.51 -8.22 16.55
C LYS A 47 21.53 -9.71 16.92
N GLU A 48 21.37 -10.58 15.92
CA GLU A 48 21.07 -12.01 16.09
C GLU A 48 22.27 -12.96 15.95
N THR A 49 23.31 -12.56 15.21
CA THR A 49 24.51 -13.38 14.98
C THR A 49 25.78 -12.71 15.50
N LYS A 50 25.71 -11.43 15.89
CA LYS A 50 26.83 -10.58 16.32
C LYS A 50 27.88 -10.32 15.24
N ILE A 51 27.60 -10.69 14.00
CA ILE A 51 28.46 -10.39 12.85
C ILE A 51 28.17 -8.97 12.36
N ILE A 52 29.23 -8.17 12.20
CA ILE A 52 29.14 -6.81 11.70
C ILE A 52 29.37 -6.85 10.20
N LEU A 53 28.37 -6.47 9.43
CA LEU A 53 28.48 -6.27 7.99
C LEU A 53 28.42 -4.76 7.67
N PRO A 54 29.16 -4.27 6.67
CA PRO A 54 28.98 -2.92 6.19
C PRO A 54 27.60 -2.76 5.54
N THR A 55 27.01 -1.56 5.58
CA THR A 55 25.70 -1.31 4.94
C THR A 55 25.75 -1.40 3.41
N THR A 56 26.95 -1.45 2.84
CA THR A 56 27.21 -1.68 1.41
C THR A 56 27.39 -3.17 1.09
N ALA A 57 27.30 -4.09 2.06
CA ALA A 57 27.57 -5.52 1.85
C ALA A 57 26.76 -6.12 0.70
N PHE A 58 25.49 -5.75 0.55
CA PHE A 58 24.61 -6.24 -0.52
C PHE A 58 24.84 -5.56 -1.88
N THR A 59 25.73 -4.58 -1.94
CA THR A 59 26.19 -3.90 -3.16
C THR A 59 27.60 -4.34 -3.53
N ASP A 60 28.47 -4.51 -2.54
CA ASP A 60 29.84 -5.00 -2.70
C ASP A 60 29.87 -6.51 -2.99
N TYR A 61 28.86 -7.23 -2.48
CA TYR A 61 28.63 -8.68 -2.67
C TYR A 61 27.18 -8.88 -3.14
N PRO A 62 26.91 -8.72 -4.44
CA PRO A 62 25.55 -8.60 -4.97
C PRO A 62 24.77 -9.91 -5.00
N THR A 63 25.44 -11.07 -4.90
CA THR A 63 24.79 -12.40 -4.89
C THR A 63 24.95 -13.13 -3.56
N ALA A 64 24.15 -14.18 -3.34
CA ALA A 64 24.27 -15.03 -2.15
C ALA A 64 25.64 -15.72 -2.07
N ASP A 65 26.19 -16.17 -3.21
CA ASP A 65 27.53 -16.74 -3.33
C ASP A 65 28.63 -15.74 -2.97
N ASP A 66 28.55 -14.50 -3.48
CA ASP A 66 29.52 -13.45 -3.18
C ASP A 66 29.54 -13.13 -1.68
N LEU A 67 28.35 -13.03 -1.08
CA LEU A 67 28.20 -12.74 0.34
C LEU A 67 28.67 -13.92 1.20
N GLN A 68 28.42 -15.16 0.77
CA GLN A 68 28.87 -16.38 1.43
C GLN A 68 30.41 -16.46 1.42
N ALA A 69 31.02 -16.21 0.27
CA ALA A 69 32.48 -16.17 0.12
C ALA A 69 33.11 -15.10 1.01
N TYR A 70 32.51 -13.91 1.08
CA TYR A 70 32.96 -12.85 1.99
C TYR A 70 32.84 -13.25 3.46
N LEU A 71 31.70 -13.79 3.88
CA LEU A 71 31.46 -14.23 5.26
C LEU A 71 32.45 -15.30 5.72
N ALA A 72 32.86 -16.20 4.82
CA ALA A 72 33.87 -17.23 5.09
C ALA A 72 35.26 -16.65 5.39
N THR A 73 35.53 -15.38 5.02
CA THR A 73 36.80 -14.69 5.30
C THR A 73 36.81 -13.95 6.64
N LEU A 74 35.67 -13.83 7.35
CA LEU A 74 35.56 -13.06 8.58
C LEU A 74 36.00 -13.87 9.82
N PRO A 75 36.81 -13.29 10.73
CA PRO A 75 37.21 -13.95 11.97
C PRO A 75 36.06 -14.00 13.00
N ILE A 76 35.64 -15.21 13.39
CA ILE A 76 34.56 -15.44 14.36
C ILE A 76 35.02 -15.05 15.78
N THR A 77 34.31 -14.14 16.45
CA THR A 77 34.42 -13.93 17.92
C THR A 77 33.03 -13.88 18.58
N PRO A 78 32.77 -14.60 19.69
CA PRO A 78 31.43 -14.73 20.27
C PRO A 78 31.20 -13.83 21.50
N LEU A 79 30.01 -13.21 21.66
CA LEU A 79 29.56 -12.58 22.92
C LEU A 79 28.04 -12.74 23.24
N VAL A 80 27.79 -12.76 24.55
CA VAL A 80 26.70 -13.32 25.40
C VAL A 80 25.33 -12.59 25.36
N PRO A 81 24.17 -13.25 25.65
CA PRO A 81 22.83 -12.62 25.63
C PRO A 81 22.30 -12.14 27.01
N ILE A 82 21.43 -11.10 27.00
CA ILE A 82 20.68 -10.56 28.16
C ILE A 82 19.17 -10.83 28.01
N LYS A 83 18.50 -11.20 29.11
CA LYS A 83 17.05 -11.51 29.24
C LYS A 83 16.26 -10.31 29.80
N ILE A 84 15.01 -10.11 29.33
CA ILE A 84 13.98 -9.28 30.01
C ILE A 84 12.65 -10.07 30.08
N ARG A 85 11.96 -9.99 31.23
CA ARG A 85 10.70 -10.69 31.57
C ARG A 85 9.46 -9.82 31.25
N GLY A 86 8.35 -10.45 30.86
CA GLY A 86 7.04 -9.83 30.60
C GLY A 86 5.99 -10.05 31.70
N ALA A 87 4.87 -9.31 31.59
CA ALA A 87 3.64 -9.44 32.39
C ALA A 87 2.48 -10.04 31.54
N PRO A 88 1.42 -10.63 32.13
CA PRO A 88 0.48 -11.48 31.40
C PRO A 88 -0.72 -10.70 30.81
N PRO A 89 -1.31 -11.15 29.68
CA PRO A 89 -2.57 -10.60 29.17
C PRO A 89 -3.81 -11.40 29.62
N CYS A 90 -4.95 -10.71 29.73
CA CYS A 90 -6.30 -11.28 29.81
C CYS A 90 -6.82 -11.65 28.40
N PRO A 91 -7.78 -12.59 28.27
CA PRO A 91 -8.09 -13.23 27.00
C PRO A 91 -9.12 -12.43 26.16
N ALA A 92 -8.77 -12.15 24.91
CA ALA A 92 -9.71 -11.85 23.82
C ALA A 92 -9.38 -12.79 22.63
N SER A 93 -10.42 -13.16 21.86
CA SER A 93 -10.39 -14.11 20.74
C SER A 93 -9.15 -14.00 19.83
N PRO A 94 -8.68 -15.10 19.21
CA PRO A 94 -7.42 -15.12 18.49
C PRO A 94 -7.49 -14.21 17.25
N ALA A 95 -7.09 -12.96 17.41
CA ALA A 95 -6.82 -12.06 16.31
C ALA A 95 -5.50 -12.52 15.67
N PHE A 96 -5.54 -12.85 14.39
CA PHE A 96 -4.33 -13.01 13.61
C PHE A 96 -3.67 -11.63 13.53
N VAL A 97 -2.56 -11.45 14.25
CA VAL A 97 -1.78 -10.20 14.27
C VAL A 97 -0.62 -10.37 13.28
N SER A 98 -0.59 -9.57 12.22
CA SER A 98 0.58 -9.46 11.34
C SER A 98 1.85 -9.19 12.17
N SER A 99 2.96 -9.85 11.82
CA SER A 99 4.26 -9.68 12.47
C SER A 99 5.00 -8.39 12.10
N GLY A 100 4.46 -7.58 11.18
CA GLY A 100 5.04 -6.30 10.72
C GLY A 100 4.31 -5.06 11.27
N PRO A 101 4.93 -3.87 11.19
CA PRO A 101 4.30 -2.63 11.63
C PRO A 101 3.06 -2.30 10.80
N LEU A 102 1.97 -1.89 11.47
CA LEU A 102 0.72 -1.47 10.82
C LEU A 102 0.83 -0.13 10.09
N SER A 103 1.83 0.68 10.43
CA SER A 103 2.13 1.92 9.72
C SER A 103 3.62 2.23 9.75
N PHE A 104 4.08 2.98 8.76
CA PHE A 104 5.47 3.43 8.65
C PHE A 104 5.57 4.76 7.91
N VAL A 105 6.58 5.54 8.26
CA VAL A 105 6.86 6.84 7.63
C VAL A 105 7.56 6.57 6.30
N LEU A 106 6.93 6.95 5.20
CA LEU A 106 7.52 6.90 3.85
C LEU A 106 8.34 8.15 3.53
N GLN A 107 7.87 9.33 3.97
CA GLN A 107 8.50 10.60 3.66
C GLN A 107 8.39 11.58 4.84
N GLY A 108 9.39 12.43 4.99
CA GLY A 108 9.40 13.48 6.01
C GLY A 108 9.57 12.95 7.44
N LYS A 109 9.34 13.84 8.42
CA LYS A 109 9.37 13.51 9.85
C LYS A 109 8.18 14.18 10.52
N GLN A 110 7.36 13.41 11.25
CA GLN A 110 6.17 13.95 11.93
C GLN A 110 6.48 15.10 12.89
N GLN A 111 7.69 15.17 13.44
CA GLN A 111 8.11 16.22 14.38
C GLN A 111 8.39 17.57 13.69
N THR A 112 8.70 17.58 12.40
CA THR A 112 9.12 18.80 11.67
C THR A 112 8.15 19.21 10.57
N CYS A 113 7.39 18.26 10.03
CA CYS A 113 6.37 18.53 9.03
C CYS A 113 5.16 19.22 9.65
N THR A 114 4.52 20.12 8.91
CA THR A 114 3.31 20.83 9.38
C THR A 114 2.04 20.02 9.16
N LYS A 115 2.11 19.00 8.30
CA LYS A 115 0.99 18.16 7.88
C LYS A 115 1.41 16.69 7.85
N THR A 116 0.49 15.80 8.23
CA THR A 116 0.63 14.35 8.04
C THR A 116 -0.45 13.87 7.09
N LEU A 117 -0.06 13.15 6.03
CA LEU A 117 -0.97 12.44 5.14
C LEU A 117 -0.86 10.93 5.41
N PHE A 118 -1.98 10.30 5.76
CA PHE A 118 -2.07 8.85 5.95
C PHE A 118 -2.64 8.20 4.70
N LEU A 119 -1.88 7.28 4.09
CA LEU A 119 -2.32 6.49 2.92
C LEU A 119 -2.61 5.04 3.31
N LEU A 120 -3.86 4.63 3.07
CA LEU A 120 -4.35 3.28 3.30
C LEU A 120 -3.94 2.36 2.15
N PRO A 121 -3.69 1.07 2.39
CA PRO A 121 -3.18 0.16 1.36
C PRO A 121 -4.23 -0.12 0.28
N ASP A 122 -3.77 -0.57 -0.89
CA ASP A 122 -4.62 -1.10 -1.95
C ASP A 122 -5.10 -2.53 -1.64
N GLY A 123 -5.61 -3.25 -2.64
CA GLY A 123 -6.09 -4.63 -2.47
C GLY A 123 -5.00 -5.60 -2.00
N SER A 124 -3.73 -5.31 -2.26
CA SER A 124 -2.59 -6.10 -1.78
C SER A 124 -2.40 -6.06 -0.26
N GLY A 125 -2.97 -5.05 0.41
CA GLY A 125 -2.80 -4.83 1.84
C GLY A 125 -1.47 -4.20 2.24
N SER A 126 -0.58 -3.90 1.29
CA SER A 126 0.74 -3.31 1.58
C SER A 126 0.77 -1.81 1.36
N GLY A 127 1.22 -1.06 2.37
CA GLY A 127 1.51 0.36 2.25
C GLY A 127 2.71 0.66 1.34
N MET A 128 3.48 -0.38 0.96
CA MET A 128 4.65 -0.23 0.09
C MET A 128 4.26 0.08 -1.37
N ALA A 129 2.98 -0.04 -1.73
CA ALA A 129 2.44 0.44 -2.99
C ALA A 129 2.78 1.92 -3.28
N TYR A 130 3.04 2.72 -2.24
CA TYR A 130 3.37 4.13 -2.34
C TYR A 130 4.88 4.44 -2.30
N ALA A 131 5.76 3.43 -2.19
CA ALA A 131 7.19 3.61 -1.94
C ALA A 131 7.93 4.37 -3.06
N ARG A 132 7.42 4.28 -4.30
CA ARG A 132 8.03 4.92 -5.48
C ARG A 132 7.57 6.35 -5.71
N LEU A 133 6.70 6.89 -4.84
CA LEU A 133 6.30 8.28 -4.93
C LEU A 133 7.52 9.18 -4.65
N PRO A 134 7.85 10.13 -5.54
CA PRO A 134 8.79 11.21 -5.20
C PRO A 134 8.30 11.99 -3.99
N ILE A 135 9.20 12.76 -3.37
CA ILE A 135 8.86 13.65 -2.25
C ILE A 135 7.67 14.54 -2.64
N LEU A 136 6.55 14.43 -1.90
CA LEU A 136 5.33 15.20 -2.15
C LEU A 136 5.59 16.70 -1.93
N ASP A 137 6.01 17.03 -0.71
CA ASP A 137 6.29 18.38 -0.27
C ASP A 137 7.17 18.32 1.00
N PRO A 138 8.20 19.17 1.16
CA PRO A 138 9.04 19.17 2.36
C PRO A 138 8.28 19.37 3.67
N SER A 139 7.10 20.00 3.62
CA SER A 139 6.24 20.24 4.79
C SER A 139 5.28 19.10 5.13
N VAL A 140 5.24 18.03 4.33
CA VAL A 140 4.30 16.90 4.48
C VAL A 140 5.05 15.66 4.95
N CYS A 141 4.58 15.06 6.04
CA CYS A 141 4.96 13.71 6.44
C CYS A 141 3.99 12.71 5.81
N LEU A 142 4.51 11.77 5.02
CA LEU A 142 3.71 10.71 4.41
C LEU A 142 3.83 9.44 5.24
N ILE A 143 2.71 8.91 5.71
CA ILE A 143 2.64 7.65 6.45
C ILE A 143 1.78 6.68 5.66
N ALA A 144 2.32 5.52 5.33
CA ALA A 144 1.57 4.44 4.72
C ALA A 144 1.16 3.42 5.78
N LEU A 145 0.00 2.80 5.57
CA LEU A 145 -0.52 1.74 6.43
C LEU A 145 -0.45 0.39 5.73
N ASN A 146 -0.18 -0.64 6.53
CA ASN A 146 -0.30 -2.04 6.16
C ASN A 146 -1.62 -2.60 6.70
N SER A 147 -2.14 -3.62 6.02
CA SER A 147 -3.21 -4.43 6.56
C SER A 147 -2.73 -5.24 7.74
N PRO A 148 -3.48 -5.30 8.85
CA PRO A 148 -3.22 -6.24 9.93
C PRO A 148 -3.34 -7.70 9.50
N TYR A 149 -3.89 -7.95 8.29
CA TYR A 149 -4.17 -9.27 7.74
C TYR A 149 -3.27 -9.65 6.55
N LEU A 150 -2.12 -8.98 6.36
CA LEU A 150 -1.20 -9.21 5.23
C LEU A 150 -0.88 -10.69 4.94
N LYS A 151 -0.68 -11.51 5.98
CA LYS A 151 -0.39 -12.95 5.87
C LYS A 151 -1.54 -13.83 6.39
N ALA A 152 -2.73 -13.25 6.53
CA ALA A 152 -3.86 -13.99 7.08
C ALA A 152 -4.36 -15.02 6.04
N PRO A 153 -4.80 -16.21 6.48
CA PRO A 153 -5.42 -17.18 5.58
C PRO A 153 -6.64 -16.58 4.88
N THR A 154 -6.97 -17.07 3.68
CA THR A 154 -8.17 -16.64 2.93
C THR A 154 -9.48 -16.92 3.68
N SER A 155 -9.50 -17.84 4.65
CA SER A 155 -10.65 -18.08 5.52
C SER A 155 -10.91 -16.96 6.55
N THR A 156 -10.01 -15.98 6.67
CA THR A 156 -10.12 -14.90 7.65
C THR A 156 -11.34 -14.02 7.38
N ILE A 157 -12.10 -13.72 8.44
CA ILE A 157 -13.20 -12.75 8.38
C ILE A 157 -12.61 -11.34 8.26
N PHE A 158 -12.67 -10.81 7.05
CA PHE A 158 -12.22 -9.46 6.71
C PHE A 158 -13.44 -8.65 6.23
N THR A 159 -13.67 -7.48 6.83
CA THR A 159 -14.73 -6.54 6.41
C THR A 159 -14.13 -5.13 6.36
N VAL A 160 -14.56 -4.32 5.39
CA VAL A 160 -14.05 -2.95 5.19
C VAL A 160 -14.20 -2.13 6.48
N GLU A 161 -15.38 -2.18 7.10
CA GLU A 161 -15.71 -1.46 8.34
C GLU A 161 -14.91 -1.99 9.55
N GLY A 162 -14.75 -3.31 9.65
CA GLY A 162 -14.03 -3.95 10.75
C GLY A 162 -12.54 -3.60 10.76
N VAL A 163 -11.88 -3.65 9.60
CA VAL A 163 -10.46 -3.28 9.50
C VAL A 163 -10.25 -1.76 9.61
N ALA A 164 -11.20 -0.94 9.14
CA ALA A 164 -11.13 0.51 9.27
C ALA A 164 -11.07 0.99 10.73
N ALA A 165 -11.71 0.28 11.66
CA ALA A 165 -11.59 0.59 13.09
C ALA A 165 -10.16 0.40 13.63
N GLN A 166 -9.45 -0.63 13.15
CA GLN A 166 -8.05 -0.89 13.52
C GLN A 166 -7.11 0.15 12.94
N TRP A 167 -7.27 0.50 11.66
CA TRP A 167 -6.50 1.58 11.04
C TRP A 167 -6.78 2.94 11.69
N ALA A 168 -8.04 3.24 12.06
CA ALA A 168 -8.35 4.46 12.79
C ALA A 168 -7.65 4.51 14.15
N ALA A 169 -7.58 3.39 14.88
CA ALA A 169 -6.83 3.31 16.14
C ALA A 169 -5.33 3.54 15.95
N GLU A 170 -4.74 2.95 14.90
CA GLU A 170 -3.33 3.17 14.56
C GLU A 170 -3.05 4.63 14.13
N ILE A 171 -3.95 5.24 13.37
CA ILE A 171 -3.82 6.66 12.99
C ILE A 171 -3.88 7.55 14.24
N GLN A 172 -4.79 7.26 15.18
CA GLN A 172 -4.87 7.99 16.45
C GLN A 172 -3.64 7.76 17.35
N SER A 173 -3.00 6.58 17.28
CA SER A 173 -1.76 6.31 18.01
C SER A 173 -0.61 7.20 17.52
N ARG A 174 -0.58 7.48 16.20
CA ARG A 174 0.41 8.35 15.54
C ARG A 174 0.08 9.84 15.66
N GLN A 175 -1.19 10.19 15.65
CA GLN A 175 -1.70 11.56 15.72
C GLN A 175 -2.98 11.57 16.59
N PRO A 176 -2.88 11.86 17.90
CA PRO A 176 -4.00 11.72 18.84
C PRO A 176 -5.24 12.54 18.50
N HIS A 177 -5.07 13.69 17.86
CA HIS A 177 -6.16 14.61 17.49
C HIS A 177 -6.06 15.08 16.04
N GLY A 178 -7.21 15.37 15.44
CA GLY A 178 -7.31 15.98 14.14
C GLY A 178 -6.76 17.42 14.09
N PRO A 179 -6.77 18.07 12.91
CA PRO A 179 -7.37 17.57 11.68
C PRO A 179 -6.59 16.43 11.01
N TYR A 180 -7.31 15.41 10.54
CA TYR A 180 -6.74 14.29 9.80
C TYR A 180 -6.77 14.53 8.28
N GLN A 181 -5.72 14.09 7.60
CA GLN A 181 -5.67 14.01 6.14
C GLN A 181 -5.45 12.55 5.76
N LEU A 182 -6.42 12.00 5.03
CA LEU A 182 -6.50 10.58 4.71
C LEU A 182 -6.55 10.40 3.21
N GLY A 183 -6.04 9.27 2.72
CA GLY A 183 -6.29 8.86 1.36
C GLY A 183 -5.99 7.39 1.12
N GLY A 184 -6.24 6.95 -0.10
CA GLY A 184 -5.88 5.60 -0.51
C GLY A 184 -6.17 5.33 -1.96
N TRP A 185 -5.39 4.42 -2.53
CA TRP A 185 -5.45 3.98 -3.91
C TRP A 185 -6.24 2.68 -4.04
N SER A 186 -7.06 2.58 -5.08
CA SER A 186 -7.86 1.39 -5.37
C SER A 186 -8.76 1.02 -4.18
N ALA A 187 -8.63 -0.17 -3.59
CA ALA A 187 -9.32 -0.56 -2.36
C ALA A 187 -9.11 0.43 -1.19
N GLY A 188 -7.95 1.10 -1.15
CA GLY A 188 -7.59 2.10 -0.15
C GLY A 188 -8.56 3.29 -0.10
N GLY A 189 -9.29 3.58 -1.17
CA GLY A 189 -10.34 4.60 -1.17
C GLY A 189 -11.51 4.22 -0.26
N TYR A 190 -11.93 2.95 -0.26
CA TYR A 190 -12.99 2.46 0.64
C TYR A 190 -12.51 2.45 2.09
N TYR A 191 -11.26 2.00 2.30
CA TYR A 191 -10.64 1.96 3.61
C TYR A 191 -10.51 3.35 4.24
N SER A 192 -9.97 4.31 3.48
CA SER A 192 -9.79 5.69 3.95
C SER A 192 -11.13 6.38 4.22
N PHE A 193 -12.17 6.11 3.42
CA PHE A 193 -13.53 6.60 3.67
C PHE A 193 -14.12 6.07 4.98
N GLU A 194 -14.01 4.77 5.25
CA GLU A 194 -14.52 4.20 6.52
C GLU A 194 -13.68 4.60 7.73
N VAL A 195 -12.36 4.76 7.56
CA VAL A 195 -11.49 5.36 8.59
C VAL A 195 -11.94 6.78 8.91
N ALA A 196 -12.27 7.59 7.90
CA ALA A 196 -12.80 8.94 8.10
C ALA A 196 -14.10 8.90 8.92
N LYS A 197 -15.04 7.99 8.58
CA LYS A 197 -16.27 7.79 9.36
C LYS A 197 -16.01 7.33 10.79
N CYS A 198 -15.03 6.46 11.02
CA CYS A 198 -14.63 6.03 12.35
C CYS A 198 -14.12 7.20 13.20
N LEU A 199 -13.26 8.05 12.64
CA LEU A 199 -12.71 9.22 13.34
C LEU A 199 -13.80 10.27 13.60
N MET A 200 -14.63 10.60 12.59
CA MET A 200 -15.71 11.58 12.73
C MET A 200 -16.76 11.15 13.77
N ARG A 201 -17.09 9.86 13.86
CA ARG A 201 -17.99 9.34 14.92
C ARG A 201 -17.43 9.51 16.33
N LYS A 202 -16.11 9.60 16.48
CA LYS A 202 -15.43 9.89 17.74
C LYS A 202 -15.32 11.40 18.03
N GLY A 203 -15.91 12.26 17.18
CA GLY A 203 -15.85 13.72 17.33
C GLY A 203 -14.60 14.37 16.76
N GLU A 204 -13.74 13.60 16.08
CA GLU A 204 -12.52 14.12 15.47
C GLU A 204 -12.78 14.78 14.11
N ARG A 205 -11.97 15.80 13.78
CA ARG A 205 -12.06 16.49 12.49
C ARG A 205 -11.25 15.75 11.42
N VAL A 206 -11.88 15.37 10.32
CA VAL A 206 -11.19 14.96 9.08
C VAL A 206 -11.24 16.13 8.12
N GLU A 207 -10.08 16.64 7.72
CA GLU A 207 -9.97 17.82 6.87
C GLU A 207 -9.91 17.47 5.39
N LYS A 208 -9.11 16.45 5.03
CA LYS A 208 -8.95 15.99 3.65
C LYS A 208 -9.21 14.50 3.53
N LEU A 209 -9.90 14.13 2.46
CA LEU A 209 -9.99 12.75 1.98
C LEU A 209 -9.59 12.70 0.49
N VAL A 210 -8.54 11.94 0.18
CA VAL A 210 -8.00 11.81 -1.18
C VAL A 210 -8.21 10.38 -1.69
N LEU A 211 -9.04 10.23 -2.70
CA LEU A 211 -9.40 8.93 -3.27
C LEU A 211 -8.69 8.79 -4.63
N ILE A 212 -7.85 7.77 -4.74
CA ILE A 212 -6.92 7.62 -5.86
C ILE A 212 -7.37 6.42 -6.69
N ASP A 213 -7.91 6.67 -7.88
CA ASP A 213 -8.41 5.67 -8.81
C ASP A 213 -9.31 4.60 -8.16
N SER A 214 -10.17 5.06 -7.25
CA SER A 214 -11.08 4.25 -6.44
C SER A 214 -12.54 4.51 -6.86
N PRO A 215 -13.13 3.73 -7.77
CA PRO A 215 -14.54 3.89 -8.17
C PRO A 215 -15.50 3.68 -6.99
N CYS A 216 -16.65 4.35 -6.96
CA CYS A 216 -17.58 4.22 -5.83
C CYS A 216 -18.45 2.96 -5.94
N ARG A 217 -18.57 2.21 -4.84
CA ARG A 217 -19.40 0.98 -4.77
C ARG A 217 -20.90 1.18 -4.91
N LEU A 218 -21.39 2.42 -4.87
CA LEU A 218 -22.78 2.72 -5.21
C LEU A 218 -23.07 2.56 -6.71
N ASP A 219 -22.08 2.83 -7.57
CA ASP A 219 -22.25 2.84 -9.02
C ASP A 219 -21.48 1.71 -9.73
N PHE A 220 -20.49 1.14 -9.04
CA PHE A 220 -19.58 0.11 -9.54
C PHE A 220 -19.62 -1.17 -8.71
N GLU A 221 -19.48 -2.30 -9.41
CA GLU A 221 -19.33 -3.61 -8.82
C GLU A 221 -17.98 -3.75 -8.10
N ALA A 222 -17.83 -4.80 -7.29
CA ALA A 222 -16.49 -5.20 -6.85
C ALA A 222 -15.73 -5.80 -8.02
N LEU A 223 -14.39 -5.67 -8.02
CA LEU A 223 -13.55 -6.22 -9.09
C LEU A 223 -13.69 -7.74 -9.11
N PRO A 224 -14.13 -8.36 -10.23
CA PRO A 224 -14.24 -9.81 -10.33
C PRO A 224 -12.86 -10.49 -10.30
N MET A 225 -12.76 -11.67 -9.69
CA MET A 225 -11.48 -12.38 -9.54
C MET A 225 -10.90 -12.86 -10.87
N GLU A 226 -11.75 -13.18 -11.84
CA GLU A 226 -11.35 -13.52 -13.21
C GLU A 226 -10.59 -12.37 -13.89
N VAL A 227 -10.90 -11.11 -13.55
CA VAL A 227 -10.14 -9.94 -14.05
C VAL A 227 -8.75 -9.91 -13.45
N VAL A 228 -8.63 -10.18 -12.14
CA VAL A 228 -7.33 -10.26 -11.46
C VAL A 228 -6.49 -11.38 -12.04
N GLN A 229 -7.09 -12.56 -12.26
CA GLN A 229 -6.43 -13.71 -12.87
C GLN A 229 -5.96 -13.38 -14.30
N TYR A 230 -6.85 -12.82 -15.13
CA TYR A 230 -6.50 -12.39 -16.48
C TYR A 230 -5.32 -11.42 -16.49
N LEU A 231 -5.38 -10.38 -15.64
CA LEU A 231 -4.32 -9.38 -15.57
C LEU A 231 -3.01 -9.98 -15.05
N SER A 232 -3.05 -10.92 -14.11
CA SER A 232 -1.88 -11.61 -13.60
C SER A 232 -1.25 -12.52 -14.66
N THR A 233 -2.04 -13.39 -15.31
CA THR A 233 -1.56 -14.31 -16.36
C THR A 233 -0.96 -13.59 -17.57
N ASN A 234 -1.41 -12.37 -17.84
CA ASN A 234 -0.91 -11.56 -18.96
C ASN A 234 0.12 -10.49 -18.52
N ASN A 235 0.62 -10.51 -17.27
CA ASN A 235 1.60 -9.56 -16.73
C ASN A 235 1.16 -8.08 -16.85
N LEU A 236 -0.12 -7.81 -16.64
CA LEU A 236 -0.74 -6.50 -16.84
C LEU A 236 -0.97 -5.69 -15.56
N MET A 237 -0.78 -6.27 -14.36
CA MET A 237 -0.91 -5.52 -13.10
C MET A 237 0.38 -4.77 -12.68
N GLY A 238 1.48 -4.90 -13.44
CA GLY A 238 2.81 -4.47 -12.99
C GLY A 238 3.96 -5.38 -13.47
N ASN A 239 5.20 -4.90 -13.27
CA ASN A 239 6.41 -5.47 -13.86
C ASN A 239 6.95 -6.67 -13.04
N TRP A 240 6.19 -7.75 -12.88
CA TRP A 240 6.69 -8.99 -12.22
C TRP A 240 7.55 -9.87 -13.14
N GLY A 241 7.84 -9.41 -14.36
CA GLY A 241 8.63 -10.18 -15.32
C GLY A 241 7.99 -11.54 -15.61
N ASN A 242 8.78 -12.61 -15.51
CA ASN A 242 8.30 -14.00 -15.64
C ASN A 242 7.88 -14.63 -14.29
N LYS A 243 7.88 -13.87 -13.18
CA LYS A 243 7.56 -14.39 -11.85
C LYS A 243 6.10 -14.15 -11.50
N HIS A 244 5.49 -15.08 -10.78
CA HIS A 244 4.14 -14.92 -10.25
C HIS A 244 4.15 -14.01 -9.02
N PRO A 245 3.05 -13.27 -8.74
CA PRO A 245 2.93 -12.51 -7.50
C PRO A 245 3.00 -13.46 -6.29
N PRO A 246 3.59 -13.03 -5.15
CA PRO A 246 3.66 -13.86 -3.95
C PRO A 246 2.28 -14.33 -3.49
N GLU A 247 2.17 -15.56 -2.97
CA GLU A 247 0.89 -16.15 -2.60
C GLU A 247 0.14 -15.32 -1.55
N TRP A 248 0.84 -14.77 -0.55
CA TRP A 248 0.24 -13.92 0.48
C TRP A 248 -0.44 -12.68 -0.13
N MET A 249 0.12 -12.13 -1.19
CA MET A 249 -0.42 -10.94 -1.86
C MET A 249 -1.71 -11.29 -2.61
N VAL A 250 -1.71 -12.41 -3.33
CA VAL A 250 -2.90 -12.94 -4.00
C VAL A 250 -4.00 -13.24 -3.00
N ASN A 251 -3.65 -13.89 -1.88
CA ASN A 251 -4.58 -14.17 -0.78
C ASN A 251 -5.16 -12.89 -0.17
N HIS A 252 -4.35 -11.83 -0.03
CA HIS A 252 -4.83 -10.54 0.46
C HIS A 252 -5.77 -9.82 -0.53
N PHE A 253 -5.48 -9.91 -1.84
CA PHE A 253 -6.38 -9.42 -2.88
C PHE A 253 -7.74 -10.14 -2.80
N ASP A 254 -7.73 -11.46 -2.64
CA ASP A 254 -8.94 -12.25 -2.54
C ASP A 254 -9.80 -11.87 -1.31
N ILE A 255 -9.22 -11.78 -0.11
CA ILE A 255 -9.99 -11.33 1.08
C ILE A 255 -10.51 -9.90 0.91
N SER A 256 -9.73 -9.01 0.27
CA SER A 256 -10.10 -7.61 0.03
C SER A 256 -11.26 -7.51 -0.94
N ILE A 257 -11.22 -8.24 -2.06
CA ILE A 257 -12.28 -8.29 -3.06
C ILE A 257 -13.55 -8.87 -2.45
N ARG A 258 -13.45 -9.97 -1.69
CA ARG A 258 -14.61 -10.57 -1.00
C ARG A 258 -15.23 -9.63 0.05
N ALA A 259 -14.43 -8.84 0.74
CA ALA A 259 -14.94 -7.83 1.67
C ALA A 259 -15.59 -6.66 0.93
N ILE A 260 -14.95 -6.16 -0.13
CA ILE A 260 -15.50 -5.10 -0.96
C ILE A 260 -16.83 -5.59 -1.54
N GLN A 261 -16.93 -6.80 -2.12
CA GLN A 261 -18.18 -7.33 -2.66
C GLN A 261 -19.38 -7.19 -1.71
N ARG A 262 -19.17 -7.37 -0.40
CA ARG A 262 -20.20 -7.25 0.65
C ARG A 262 -20.38 -5.84 1.21
N TYR A 263 -19.41 -4.95 0.98
CA TYR A 263 -19.42 -3.57 1.46
C TYR A 263 -20.36 -2.68 0.65
N MET A 264 -21.09 -1.80 1.30
CA MET A 264 -21.88 -0.73 0.68
C MET A 264 -21.72 0.57 1.48
N PRO A 265 -21.07 1.60 0.93
CA PRO A 265 -20.81 2.84 1.66
C PRO A 265 -22.11 3.58 1.97
N THR A 266 -22.13 4.22 3.14
CA THR A 266 -23.24 5.12 3.54
C THR A 266 -22.77 6.57 3.60
N PRO A 267 -23.62 7.56 3.22
CA PRO A 267 -23.22 8.96 3.15
C PRO A 267 -22.72 9.54 4.48
N ILE A 268 -21.71 10.40 4.41
CA ILE A 268 -21.28 11.24 5.53
C ILE A 268 -22.19 12.48 5.56
N ARG A 269 -22.94 12.64 6.65
CA ARG A 269 -23.85 13.78 6.86
C ARG A 269 -23.37 14.63 8.05
N GLY A 270 -23.63 15.92 7.99
CA GLY A 270 -23.36 16.86 9.08
C GLY A 270 -22.58 18.10 8.64
N ASN A 271 -22.20 18.94 9.61
CA ASN A 271 -21.59 20.25 9.32
C ASN A 271 -20.07 20.19 9.06
N GLN A 272 -19.42 19.06 9.33
CA GLN A 272 -17.96 18.89 9.22
C GLN A 272 -17.58 17.81 8.20
N VAL A 273 -18.15 17.88 7.00
CA VAL A 273 -17.77 16.99 5.88
C VAL A 273 -16.37 17.38 5.38
N PRO A 274 -15.44 16.42 5.17
CA PRO A 274 -14.08 16.71 4.68
C PRO A 274 -14.10 17.32 3.27
N ASP A 275 -13.06 18.05 2.92
CA ASP A 275 -12.76 18.38 1.53
C ASP A 275 -12.30 17.11 0.81
N VAL A 276 -12.94 16.75 -0.30
CA VAL A 276 -12.70 15.49 -1.02
C VAL A 276 -12.01 15.77 -2.35
N CYS A 277 -10.90 15.05 -2.60
CA CYS A 277 -10.14 15.07 -3.84
C CYS A 277 -10.17 13.68 -4.49
N LEU A 278 -10.53 13.62 -5.77
CA LEU A 278 -10.52 12.42 -6.60
C LEU A 278 -9.39 12.54 -7.61
N ILE A 279 -8.50 11.53 -7.66
CA ILE A 279 -7.40 11.47 -8.63
C ILE A 279 -7.62 10.23 -9.49
N TRP A 280 -7.98 10.39 -10.75
CA TRP A 280 -8.19 9.29 -11.70
C TRP A 280 -6.95 9.07 -12.56
N ALA A 281 -6.59 7.82 -12.81
CA ALA A 281 -5.65 7.54 -13.89
C ALA A 281 -6.36 7.70 -15.25
N GLY A 282 -5.62 8.20 -16.25
CA GLY A 282 -6.16 8.67 -17.52
C GLY A 282 -6.32 7.56 -18.56
N GLU A 283 -5.67 6.41 -18.36
CA GLU A 283 -5.61 5.33 -19.34
C GLU A 283 -6.18 4.02 -18.78
N GLY A 284 -6.64 3.15 -19.69
CA GLY A 284 -6.98 1.76 -19.39
C GLY A 284 -5.73 0.90 -19.39
N VAL A 285 -5.84 -0.29 -18.81
CA VAL A 285 -4.74 -1.26 -18.81
C VAL A 285 -4.40 -1.73 -20.23
N LEU A 286 -5.42 -1.94 -21.07
CA LEU A 286 -5.25 -2.42 -22.43
C LEU A 286 -5.01 -1.26 -23.41
N LYS A 287 -3.85 -1.25 -24.03
CA LYS A 287 -3.46 -0.26 -25.06
C LYS A 287 -4.08 -0.58 -26.42
N ASN A 288 -3.97 0.37 -27.34
CA ASN A 288 -4.34 0.15 -28.73
C ASN A 288 -3.45 -0.93 -29.34
N GLY A 289 -4.06 -1.99 -29.88
CA GLY A 289 -3.36 -3.14 -30.46
C GLY A 289 -3.18 -4.33 -29.51
N ASP A 290 -3.41 -4.16 -28.20
CA ASP A 290 -3.38 -5.28 -27.26
C ASP A 290 -4.54 -6.25 -27.51
N ARG A 291 -4.27 -7.56 -27.35
CA ARG A 291 -5.31 -8.59 -27.38
C ARG A 291 -6.38 -8.26 -26.35
N ARG A 292 -7.64 -8.17 -26.80
CA ARG A 292 -8.78 -8.04 -25.91
C ARG A 292 -9.19 -9.42 -25.38
N PRO A 293 -9.60 -9.53 -24.10
CA PRO A 293 -10.10 -10.78 -23.57
C PRO A 293 -11.36 -11.21 -24.33
N SER A 294 -11.52 -12.51 -24.53
CA SER A 294 -12.80 -13.07 -24.98
C SER A 294 -13.85 -12.97 -23.86
N PRO A 295 -15.16 -12.99 -24.20
CA PRO A 295 -16.23 -13.00 -23.19
C PRO A 295 -16.16 -14.18 -22.20
N ALA A 296 -15.46 -15.26 -22.55
CA ALA A 296 -15.23 -16.40 -21.68
C ALA A 296 -14.09 -16.17 -20.67
N GLU A 297 -13.16 -15.26 -20.97
CA GLU A 297 -12.05 -14.91 -20.08
C GLU A 297 -12.43 -13.80 -19.11
N VAL A 298 -13.07 -12.74 -19.61
CA VAL A 298 -13.45 -11.57 -18.83
C VAL A 298 -14.76 -10.99 -19.34
N ASP A 299 -15.72 -10.75 -18.43
CA ASP A 299 -16.98 -10.07 -18.75
C ASP A 299 -16.79 -8.55 -18.81
N MET A 300 -16.72 -8.02 -20.04
CA MET A 300 -16.64 -6.57 -20.33
C MET A 300 -17.96 -5.82 -20.11
N GLY A 301 -19.05 -6.52 -19.78
CA GLY A 301 -20.32 -5.92 -19.35
C GLY A 301 -20.27 -5.35 -17.94
N VAL A 302 -19.36 -5.83 -17.10
CA VAL A 302 -19.12 -5.33 -15.75
C VAL A 302 -18.45 -3.95 -15.82
N LYS A 303 -19.04 -2.93 -15.19
CA LYS A 303 -18.57 -1.53 -15.33
C LYS A 303 -17.16 -1.33 -14.80
N ILE A 304 -16.85 -1.93 -13.64
CA ILE A 304 -15.51 -1.82 -13.05
C ILE A 304 -14.44 -2.48 -13.95
N THR A 305 -14.78 -3.61 -14.57
CA THR A 305 -13.91 -4.30 -15.52
C THR A 305 -13.62 -3.41 -16.73
N LYS A 306 -14.66 -2.84 -17.33
CA LYS A 306 -14.52 -1.92 -18.47
C LYS A 306 -13.74 -0.65 -18.09
N MET A 307 -14.00 -0.10 -16.91
CA MET A 307 -13.27 1.06 -16.37
C MET A 307 -11.77 0.78 -16.21
N LEU A 308 -11.41 -0.40 -15.71
CA LEU A 308 -10.04 -0.80 -15.49
C LEU A 308 -9.31 -1.10 -16.80
N LEU A 309 -9.92 -1.90 -17.68
CA LEU A 309 -9.27 -2.41 -18.89
C LEU A 309 -9.24 -1.39 -20.04
N GLU A 310 -10.34 -0.67 -20.28
CA GLU A 310 -10.47 0.24 -21.43
C GLU A 310 -10.46 1.72 -21.05
N ARG A 311 -10.83 2.05 -19.80
CA ARG A 311 -11.00 3.42 -19.31
C ARG A 311 -11.85 4.30 -20.24
N PRO A 312 -13.15 4.00 -20.43
CA PRO A 312 -14.07 4.94 -21.05
C PRO A 312 -14.03 6.27 -20.27
N THR A 313 -13.92 7.38 -20.98
CA THR A 313 -13.50 8.72 -20.52
C THR A 313 -13.95 9.06 -19.10
N THR A 314 -13.00 9.25 -18.17
CA THR A 314 -13.27 9.61 -16.77
C THR A 314 -13.59 11.09 -16.64
N VAL A 315 -14.88 11.41 -16.47
CA VAL A 315 -15.31 12.75 -16.05
C VAL A 315 -16.28 12.62 -14.88
N GLY A 316 -15.99 13.28 -13.76
CA GLY A 316 -16.92 13.38 -12.63
C GLY A 316 -16.50 12.64 -11.35
N ALA A 317 -17.49 12.52 -10.45
CA ALA A 317 -17.32 11.95 -9.12
C ALA A 317 -17.50 10.43 -9.05
N GLN A 318 -18.05 9.80 -10.10
CA GLN A 318 -18.22 8.34 -10.20
C GLN A 318 -18.93 7.73 -8.97
N GLY A 319 -19.97 8.42 -8.47
CA GLY A 319 -20.80 8.00 -7.34
C GLY A 319 -20.36 8.51 -5.98
N TRP A 320 -19.15 9.05 -5.86
CA TRP A 320 -18.67 9.61 -4.58
C TRP A 320 -19.44 10.85 -4.14
N ASP A 321 -19.94 11.67 -5.06
CA ASP A 321 -20.79 12.83 -4.80
C ASP A 321 -22.05 12.47 -3.99
N LYS A 322 -22.62 11.29 -4.22
CA LYS A 322 -23.78 10.76 -3.49
C LYS A 322 -23.48 10.50 -2.01
N LEU A 323 -22.22 10.28 -1.66
CA LEU A 323 -21.76 10.04 -0.29
C LEU A 323 -21.44 11.33 0.47
N PHE A 324 -21.41 12.47 -0.20
CA PHE A 324 -21.12 13.79 0.37
C PHE A 324 -22.19 14.81 -0.02
N PRO A 325 -23.46 14.61 0.38
CA PRO A 325 -24.56 15.46 -0.04
C PRO A 325 -24.31 16.93 0.33
N GLY A 326 -24.43 17.81 -0.66
CA GLY A 326 -24.21 19.26 -0.50
C GLY A 326 -22.74 19.71 -0.55
N LYS A 327 -21.79 18.81 -0.84
CA LYS A 327 -20.40 19.16 -1.12
C LYS A 327 -20.04 18.93 -2.58
N ARG A 328 -19.34 19.91 -3.16
CA ARG A 328 -18.66 19.70 -4.43
C ARG A 328 -17.33 19.01 -4.19
N LEU A 329 -16.96 18.11 -5.09
CA LEU A 329 -15.70 17.37 -5.02
C LEU A 329 -14.69 17.94 -6.01
N GLU A 330 -13.41 17.83 -5.70
CA GLU A 330 -12.31 18.22 -6.60
C GLU A 330 -11.84 16.98 -7.36
N VAL A 331 -11.79 17.03 -8.69
CA VAL A 331 -11.39 15.91 -9.55
C VAL A 331 -10.20 16.30 -10.40
N ALA A 332 -9.18 15.46 -10.41
CA ALA A 332 -8.05 15.55 -11.33
C ALA A 332 -7.86 14.20 -12.05
N SER A 333 -7.21 14.28 -13.21
CA SER A 333 -6.72 13.10 -13.93
C SER A 333 -5.21 13.20 -14.14
N MET A 334 -4.54 12.06 -14.29
CA MET A 334 -3.11 11.97 -14.54
C MET A 334 -2.77 10.87 -15.58
N PRO A 335 -1.60 10.94 -16.24
CA PRO A 335 -1.17 9.90 -17.17
C PRO A 335 -1.02 8.51 -16.54
N GLY A 336 -1.05 7.48 -17.38
CA GLY A 336 -0.94 6.09 -16.97
C GLY A 336 -2.28 5.45 -16.59
N ASN A 337 -2.23 4.14 -16.40
CA ASN A 337 -3.35 3.31 -15.97
C ASN A 337 -3.35 3.05 -14.45
N HIS A 338 -4.37 2.34 -13.98
CA HIS A 338 -4.57 1.98 -12.57
C HIS A 338 -3.31 1.48 -11.88
N PHE A 339 -2.53 0.62 -12.53
CA PHE A 339 -1.33 0.01 -11.96
C PHE A 339 -0.09 0.87 -12.14
N THR A 340 0.09 1.46 -13.33
CA THR A 340 1.30 2.23 -13.63
C THR A 340 1.35 3.60 -12.95
N MET A 341 0.22 4.11 -12.43
CA MET A 341 0.16 5.46 -11.84
C MET A 341 1.03 5.63 -10.59
N VAL A 342 1.31 4.53 -9.87
CA VAL A 342 2.19 4.51 -8.69
C VAL A 342 3.65 4.18 -9.05
N TYR A 343 3.97 3.97 -10.33
CA TYR A 343 5.33 3.70 -10.82
C TYR A 343 5.87 4.84 -11.71
N PRO A 344 7.20 5.00 -11.81
CA PRO A 344 7.80 5.92 -12.77
C PRO A 344 7.39 5.60 -14.21
N PRO A 345 7.18 6.62 -15.07
CA PRO A 345 7.28 8.05 -14.77
C PRO A 345 6.01 8.66 -14.13
N ASN A 346 4.89 7.92 -14.12
CA ASN A 346 3.58 8.47 -13.73
C ASN A 346 3.49 8.85 -12.25
N CYS A 347 4.22 8.18 -11.37
CA CYS A 347 4.24 8.45 -9.93
C CYS A 347 4.64 9.91 -9.58
N ALA A 348 5.37 10.59 -10.48
CA ALA A 348 5.68 12.02 -10.33
C ALA A 348 4.42 12.89 -10.46
N SER A 349 3.53 12.56 -11.39
CA SER A 349 2.24 13.24 -11.55
C SER A 349 1.32 12.98 -10.34
N LEU A 350 1.31 11.74 -9.83
CA LEU A 350 0.55 11.38 -8.63
C LEU A 350 1.06 12.15 -7.41
N SER A 351 2.38 12.14 -7.15
CA SER A 351 2.99 12.87 -6.04
C SER A 351 2.67 14.37 -6.10
N SER A 352 2.75 14.97 -7.28
CA SER A 352 2.37 16.37 -7.49
C SER A 352 0.90 16.65 -7.18
N LEU A 353 -0.03 15.79 -7.60
CA LEU A 353 -1.45 15.95 -7.28
C LEU A 353 -1.74 15.72 -5.78
N LEU A 354 -1.07 14.76 -5.14
CA LEU A 354 -1.17 14.54 -3.71
C LEU A 354 -0.70 15.77 -2.93
N ALA A 355 0.44 16.34 -3.30
CA ALA A 355 0.96 17.59 -2.71
C ALA A 355 -0.06 18.74 -2.87
N ASP A 356 -0.64 18.91 -4.06
CA ASP A 356 -1.65 19.93 -4.32
C ASP A 356 -2.93 19.73 -3.48
N SER A 357 -3.31 18.47 -3.22
CA SER A 357 -4.53 18.14 -2.45
C SER A 357 -4.42 18.48 -0.96
N VAL A 358 -3.22 18.42 -0.40
CA VAL A 358 -2.96 18.66 1.04
C VAL A 358 -2.51 20.10 1.35
N ARG A 359 -2.17 20.90 0.33
CA ARG A 359 -1.83 22.32 0.49
C ARG A 359 -3.07 23.18 0.76
N ASP A 360 -2.90 24.23 1.57
CA ASP A 360 -3.98 25.16 1.93
C ASP A 360 -4.37 26.14 0.81
N ARG A 361 -3.50 26.32 -0.19
CA ARG A 361 -3.67 27.34 -1.25
C ARG A 361 -4.50 26.83 -2.42
N LYS A 362 -5.83 26.94 -2.31
CA LYS A 362 -6.78 26.63 -3.41
C LYS A 362 -6.56 27.49 -4.68
N ARG A 363 -5.85 28.62 -4.59
CA ARG A 363 -5.69 29.60 -5.69
C ARG A 363 -4.77 29.10 -6.83
N ASP A 364 -3.82 28.21 -6.53
CA ASP A 364 -2.86 27.66 -7.50
C ASP A 364 -3.38 26.41 -8.23
N ARG A 365 -4.55 25.90 -7.84
CA ARG A 365 -5.14 24.63 -8.32
C ARG A 365 -5.99 24.77 -9.59
N ARG A 366 -6.17 26.00 -10.10
CA ARG A 366 -7.25 26.41 -11.01
C ARG A 366 -7.27 25.75 -12.40
N ASN A 367 -6.23 25.03 -12.80
CA ASN A 367 -6.16 24.40 -14.13
C ASN A 367 -6.02 22.87 -14.10
N ARG A 368 -5.78 22.25 -12.93
CA ARG A 368 -5.59 20.80 -12.80
C ARG A 368 -6.77 20.08 -12.17
N TRP A 369 -7.58 20.81 -11.42
CA TRP A 369 -8.71 20.28 -10.67
C TRP A 369 -10.02 20.86 -11.20
N THR A 370 -10.95 19.98 -11.52
CA THR A 370 -12.33 20.32 -11.89
C THR A 370 -13.23 20.11 -10.69
N MET A 371 -14.16 21.03 -10.46
CA MET A 371 -15.14 20.90 -9.39
C MET A 371 -16.39 20.21 -9.94
N VAL A 372 -16.86 19.17 -9.26
CA VAL A 372 -18.03 18.37 -9.68
C VAL A 372 -19.04 18.22 -8.56
#